data_AF-A0A399T6X2-F1
#
_entry.id   AF-A0A399T6X2-F1
#
_cell.length_a   1.000
_cell.length_b   1.000
_cell.length_c   1.000
_cell.angle_alpha   90.00
_cell.angle_beta   90.00
_cell.angle_gamma   90.00
#
_symmetry.space_group_name_H-M   'P 1'
#
loop_
_entity.id
_entity.type
_entity.pdbx_description
1 polymer ?
#
loop_
_entity_poly.entity_id
_entity_poly.type
_entity_poly.pdbx_seq_one_letter_code
_entity_poly.pdbx_strand_id
1 'polypeptide(L)'
;MSKTTERRGISRVNAILVSVFLAGALICAVTGNVPGTIVLATFGVLGLAGAVYAARPGARDVTRINGLEYRDERDGRLAQQGFAVVGVAALVISVAAFVATTLMGRIDWFIWGQTMALAIVWGVANSVVVRRS
;
A
#
# COMPACT_ATOMS: atom_id res chain seq x y z
N MET A 1 -6.66 -35.99 7.92
CA MET A 1 -7.14 -34.75 7.25
C MET A 1 -5.95 -34.08 6.58
N SER A 2 -5.83 -34.28 5.26
CA SER A 2 -4.84 -33.56 4.44
C SER A 2 -5.20 -32.07 4.51
N LYS A 3 -4.38 -31.27 5.18
CA LYS A 3 -4.43 -29.81 5.01
C LYS A 3 -3.96 -29.56 3.59
N THR A 4 -4.87 -29.60 2.63
CA THR A 4 -4.66 -28.98 1.31
C THR A 4 -4.26 -27.54 1.60
N THR A 5 -2.96 -27.27 1.50
CA THR A 5 -2.40 -25.93 1.52
C THR A 5 -2.99 -25.23 0.31
N GLU A 6 -4.17 -24.63 0.49
CA GLU A 6 -4.84 -23.86 -0.55
C GLU A 6 -3.81 -22.81 -0.99
N ARG A 7 -3.26 -22.98 -2.21
CA ARG A 7 -2.38 -21.99 -2.83
C ARG A 7 -3.26 -20.78 -3.12
N ARG A 8 -3.55 -20.00 -2.09
CA ARG A 8 -4.18 -18.70 -2.25
C ARG A 8 -3.17 -17.84 -3.01
N GLY A 9 -3.56 -17.43 -4.21
CA GLY A 9 -2.88 -16.32 -4.90
C GLY A 9 -2.94 -15.05 -4.04
N ILE A 10 -2.47 -13.94 -4.60
CA ILE A 10 -2.52 -12.64 -3.91
C ILE A 10 -3.95 -12.27 -3.50
N SER A 11 -4.08 -11.50 -2.43
CA SER A 11 -5.37 -11.08 -1.88
C SER A 11 -6.17 -10.27 -2.91
N ARG A 12 -7.50 -10.30 -2.77
CA ARG A 12 -8.40 -9.49 -3.64
C ARG A 12 -8.06 -8.01 -3.59
N VAL A 13 -7.65 -7.51 -2.42
CA VAL A 13 -7.23 -6.11 -2.24
C VAL A 13 -6.01 -5.80 -3.09
N ASN A 14 -4.97 -6.64 -3.03
CA ASN A 14 -3.77 -6.48 -3.85
C ASN A 14 -4.09 -6.60 -5.35
N ALA A 15 -4.94 -7.55 -5.74
CA ALA A 15 -5.36 -7.69 -7.12
C ALA A 15 -6.04 -6.41 -7.64
N ILE A 16 -6.93 -5.80 -6.84
CA ILE A 16 -7.58 -4.53 -7.17
C ILE A 16 -6.55 -3.40 -7.26
N LEU A 17 -5.68 -3.23 -6.27
CA LEU A 17 -4.67 -2.17 -6.25
C LEU A 17 -3.73 -2.24 -7.45
N VAL A 18 -3.17 -3.42 -7.73
CA VAL A 18 -2.32 -3.66 -8.90
C VAL A 18 -3.07 -3.36 -10.18
N SER A 19 -4.32 -3.82 -10.30
CA SER A 19 -5.14 -3.56 -11.49
C SER A 19 -5.38 -2.06 -11.71
N VAL A 20 -5.64 -1.29 -10.65
CA VAL A 20 -5.82 0.17 -10.73
C VAL A 20 -4.55 0.86 -11.22
N PHE A 21 -3.38 0.49 -10.67
CA PHE A 21 -2.11 1.06 -11.12
C PHE A 21 -1.82 0.74 -12.58
N LEU A 22 -2.01 -0.52 -13.00
CA LEU A 22 -1.76 -0.94 -14.38
C LEU A 22 -2.77 -0.33 -15.37
N ALA A 23 -4.04 -0.22 -14.99
CA ALA A 23 -5.05 0.47 -15.79
C ALA A 23 -4.73 1.96 -15.94
N GLY A 24 -4.33 2.63 -14.84
CA GLY A 24 -3.87 4.02 -14.88
C GLY A 24 -2.65 4.20 -15.78
N ALA A 25 -1.67 3.29 -15.71
CA ALA A 25 -0.50 3.29 -16.57
C ALA A 25 -0.88 3.16 -18.06
N LEU A 26 -1.82 2.26 -18.38
CA LEU A 26 -2.34 2.09 -19.74
C LEU A 26 -3.03 3.36 -20.25
N ILE A 27 -3.85 4.02 -19.41
CA ILE A 27 -4.50 5.28 -19.75
C ILE A 27 -3.45 6.37 -20.03
N CYS A 28 -2.43 6.51 -19.17
CA CYS A 28 -1.32 7.43 -19.40
C CYS A 28 -0.57 7.13 -20.71
N ALA A 29 -0.38 5.84 -21.05
CA ALA A 29 0.31 5.44 -22.27
C ALA A 29 -0.48 5.85 -23.52
N VAL A 30 -1.79 5.57 -23.54
CA VAL A 30 -2.68 5.91 -24.67
C VAL A 30 -2.84 7.42 -24.84
N THR A 31 -2.72 8.19 -23.76
CA THR A 31 -2.79 9.67 -23.79
C THR A 31 -1.44 10.35 -24.03
N GLY A 32 -0.36 9.59 -24.24
CA GLY A 32 0.99 10.12 -24.50
C GLY A 32 1.71 10.68 -23.27
N ASN A 33 1.19 10.46 -22.05
CA ASN A 33 1.85 10.85 -20.81
C ASN A 33 2.88 9.81 -20.39
N VAL A 34 4.08 9.91 -20.96
CA VAL A 34 5.19 8.99 -20.70
C VAL A 34 5.60 8.96 -19.22
N PRO A 35 5.79 10.10 -18.52
CA PRO A 35 6.14 10.08 -17.09
C PRO A 35 5.11 9.35 -16.22
N GLY A 36 3.81 9.64 -16.42
CA GLY A 36 2.73 9.00 -15.67
C GLY A 36 2.67 7.49 -15.93
N THR A 37 2.90 7.09 -17.18
CA THR A 37 2.97 5.67 -17.58
C THR A 37 4.06 4.93 -16.80
N ILE A 38 5.29 5.45 -16.82
CA ILE A 38 6.44 4.84 -16.15
C ILE A 38 6.19 4.72 -14.66
N VAL A 39 5.72 5.80 -14.02
CA VAL A 39 5.44 5.85 -12.59
C VAL A 39 4.41 4.80 -12.19
N LEU A 40 3.23 4.83 -12.82
CA LEU A 40 2.12 3.96 -12.43
C LEU A 40 2.43 2.48 -12.74
N ALA A 41 3.08 2.20 -13.88
CA ALA A 41 3.54 0.85 -14.20
C ALA A 41 4.55 0.34 -13.17
N THR A 42 5.51 1.18 -12.76
CA THR A 42 6.50 0.82 -11.73
C THR A 42 5.82 0.47 -10.41
N PHE A 43 4.87 1.28 -9.93
CA PHE A 43 4.12 0.96 -8.71
C PHE A 43 3.26 -0.29 -8.84
N GLY A 44 2.61 -0.50 -9.98
CA GLY A 44 1.84 -1.72 -10.25
C GLY A 44 2.71 -2.97 -10.19
N VAL A 45 3.89 -2.94 -10.83
CA VAL A 45 4.84 -4.06 -10.84
C VAL A 45 5.44 -4.30 -9.45
N LEU A 46 5.87 -3.25 -8.75
CA LEU A 46 6.42 -3.38 -7.39
C LEU A 46 5.36 -3.87 -6.40
N GLY A 47 4.12 -3.36 -6.51
CA GLY A 47 2.99 -3.82 -5.72
C GLY A 47 2.67 -5.29 -5.95
N LEU A 48 2.67 -5.73 -7.22
CA LEU A 48 2.48 -7.13 -7.57
C LEU A 48 3.61 -8.02 -7.02
N ALA A 49 4.87 -7.61 -7.20
CA ALA A 49 6.02 -8.34 -6.68
C ALA A 49 5.97 -8.46 -5.14
N GLY A 50 5.63 -7.37 -4.46
CA GLY A 50 5.44 -7.32 -3.01
C GLY A 50 4.32 -8.25 -2.54
N ALA A 51 3.16 -8.22 -3.20
CA ALA A 51 2.03 -9.09 -2.90
C ALA A 51 2.37 -10.58 -3.10
N VAL A 52 3.02 -10.92 -4.21
CA VAL A 52 3.49 -12.29 -4.49
C VAL A 52 4.51 -12.76 -3.45
N TYR A 53 5.41 -11.86 -3.03
CA TYR A 53 6.38 -12.16 -1.98
C TYR A 53 5.70 -12.40 -0.63
N ALA A 54 4.72 -11.56 -0.26
CA ALA A 54 3.95 -11.67 0.97
C ALA A 54 3.03 -12.91 1.02
N ALA A 55 2.52 -13.35 -0.13
CA ALA A 55 1.66 -14.53 -0.23
C ALA A 55 2.40 -15.86 0.03
N ARG A 56 3.74 -15.88 0.03
CA ARG A 56 4.54 -17.11 0.21
C ARG A 56 4.27 -17.79 1.56
N PRO A 57 4.18 -19.13 1.63
CA PRO A 57 3.86 -19.85 2.86
C PRO A 57 4.72 -19.46 4.08
N GLY A 58 6.02 -19.22 3.87
CA GLY A 58 6.97 -18.83 4.93
C GLY A 58 7.15 -17.31 5.16
N ALA A 59 6.28 -16.46 4.59
CA ALA A 59 6.36 -15.02 4.83
C ALA A 59 6.12 -14.69 6.31
N ARG A 60 6.96 -13.82 6.88
CA ARG A 60 6.82 -13.31 8.25
C ARG A 60 5.50 -12.56 8.40
N ASP A 61 4.93 -12.54 9.60
CA ASP A 61 3.66 -11.85 9.87
C ASP A 61 3.72 -10.36 9.48
N VAL A 62 4.81 -9.66 9.81
CA VAL A 62 5.03 -8.27 9.37
C VAL A 62 5.00 -8.14 7.85
N THR A 63 5.62 -9.07 7.12
CA THR A 63 5.66 -9.06 5.65
C THR A 63 4.26 -9.30 5.07
N ARG A 64 3.47 -10.18 5.67
CA ARG A 64 2.08 -10.44 5.27
C ARG A 64 1.16 -9.27 5.56
N ILE A 65 1.25 -8.71 6.76
CA ILE A 65 0.41 -7.56 7.18
C ILE A 65 0.74 -6.32 6.35
N ASN A 66 2.02 -6.01 6.15
CA ASN A 66 2.46 -4.97 5.21
C ASN A 66 2.16 -5.33 3.75
N GLY A 67 2.01 -6.61 3.44
CA GLY A 67 1.62 -7.06 2.12
C GLY A 67 0.12 -7.09 1.89
N LEU A 68 -0.72 -6.67 2.85
CA LEU A 68 -2.19 -6.81 2.80
C LEU A 68 -2.65 -8.27 2.52
N GLU A 69 -1.90 -9.23 3.05
CA GLU A 69 -2.04 -10.65 2.75
C GLU A 69 -2.40 -11.43 4.03
N TYR A 70 -3.54 -11.06 4.62
CA TYR A 70 -4.03 -11.59 5.89
C TYR A 70 -4.48 -13.05 5.75
N ARG A 71 -3.99 -13.94 6.62
CA ARG A 71 -4.35 -15.37 6.62
C ARG A 71 -5.37 -15.74 7.67
N ASP A 72 -5.41 -14.99 8.76
CA ASP A 72 -6.30 -15.24 9.88
C ASP A 72 -6.87 -13.94 10.45
N GLU A 73 -7.77 -14.07 11.43
CA GLU A 73 -8.38 -12.92 12.10
C GLU A 73 -7.38 -12.12 12.95
N ARG A 74 -6.28 -12.73 13.38
CA ARG A 74 -5.25 -12.05 14.17
C ARG A 74 -4.54 -11.02 13.30
N ASP A 75 -4.14 -11.40 12.08
CA ASP A 75 -3.59 -10.48 11.10
C ASP A 75 -4.52 -9.30 10.84
N GLY A 76 -5.82 -9.57 10.67
CA GLY A 76 -6.83 -8.55 10.45
C GLY A 76 -6.92 -7.54 11.59
N ARG A 77 -6.86 -8.01 12.85
CA ARG A 77 -6.85 -7.14 14.04
C ARG A 77 -5.57 -6.31 14.14
N LEU A 78 -4.40 -6.92 13.91
CA LEU A 78 -3.12 -6.20 13.92
C LEU A 78 -3.06 -5.16 12.81
N ALA A 79 -3.57 -5.49 11.62
CA ALA A 79 -3.68 -4.56 10.51
C ALA A 79 -4.62 -3.39 10.79
N GLN A 80 -5.77 -3.62 11.43
CA GLN A 80 -6.68 -2.53 11.82
C GLN A 80 -6.00 -1.53 12.76
N GLN A 81 -5.25 -2.02 13.75
CA GLN A 81 -4.48 -1.16 14.66
C GLN A 81 -3.42 -0.35 13.90
N GLY A 82 -2.70 -0.99 12.99
CA GLY A 82 -1.74 -0.29 12.14
C GLY A 82 -2.39 0.74 11.23
N PHE A 83 -3.50 0.41 10.57
CA PHE A 83 -4.25 1.32 9.71
C PHE A 83 -4.82 2.51 10.46
N ALA A 84 -5.26 2.35 11.72
CA ALA A 84 -5.71 3.48 12.53
C ALA A 84 -4.59 4.53 12.68
N VAL A 85 -3.34 4.09 12.91
CA VAL A 85 -2.17 4.99 12.98
C VAL A 85 -1.92 5.68 11.64
N VAL A 86 -2.03 4.94 10.52
CA VAL A 86 -1.88 5.51 9.18
C VAL A 86 -2.96 6.54 8.88
N GLY A 87 -4.21 6.26 9.26
CA GLY A 87 -5.34 7.19 9.08
C GLY A 87 -5.12 8.50 9.83
N VAL A 88 -4.63 8.43 11.08
CA VAL A 88 -4.26 9.62 11.84
C VAL A 88 -3.13 10.40 11.15
N ALA A 89 -2.08 9.70 10.69
CA ALA A 89 -1.01 10.35 9.95
C ALA A 89 -1.49 10.97 8.63
N ALA A 90 -2.42 10.31 7.94
CA ALA A 90 -3.04 10.81 6.69
C ALA A 90 -3.81 12.09 6.94
N LEU A 91 -4.58 12.16 8.03
CA LEU A 91 -5.27 13.38 8.43
C LEU A 91 -4.29 14.51 8.72
N VAL A 92 -3.24 14.27 9.52
CA VAL A 92 -2.23 15.28 9.84
C VAL A 92 -1.53 15.80 8.58
N ILE A 93 -1.08 14.90 7.70
CA ILE A 93 -0.39 15.27 6.47
C ILE A 93 -1.33 16.00 5.51
N SER A 94 -2.60 15.58 5.40
CA SER A 94 -3.59 16.26 4.56
C SER A 94 -3.91 17.67 5.05
N VAL A 95 -3.96 17.89 6.36
CA VAL A 95 -4.12 19.23 6.94
C VAL A 95 -2.89 20.09 6.64
N ALA A 96 -1.68 19.54 6.80
CA ALA A 96 -0.45 20.24 6.42
C ALA A 96 -0.42 20.58 4.92
N ALA A 97 -0.90 19.67 4.06
CA ALA A 97 -1.09 19.89 2.62
C ALA A 97 -1.97 21.10 2.36
N PHE A 98 -3.14 21.11 2.99
CA PHE A 98 -4.14 22.14 2.81
C PHE A 98 -3.61 23.51 3.22
N VAL A 99 -2.91 23.60 4.37
CA VAL A 99 -2.29 24.84 4.82
C VAL A 99 -1.20 25.30 3.85
N ALA A 100 -0.26 24.41 3.49
CA ALA A 100 0.84 24.74 2.60
C ALA A 100 0.35 25.21 1.22
N THR A 101 -0.67 24.54 0.68
CA THR A 101 -1.25 24.86 -0.63
C THR A 101 -2.06 26.16 -0.61
N THR A 102 -2.80 26.43 0.46
CA THR A 102 -3.47 27.72 0.67
C THR A 102 -2.48 28.88 0.68
N LEU A 103 -1.26 28.65 1.19
CA LEU A 103 -0.22 29.67 1.28
C LEU A 103 0.67 29.78 0.03
N MET A 104 0.88 28.67 -0.70
CA MET A 104 1.91 28.59 -1.77
C MET A 104 1.36 28.30 -3.18
N GLY A 105 0.10 27.88 -3.34
CA GLY A 105 -0.59 27.80 -4.63
C GLY A 105 -0.17 26.65 -5.59
N ARG A 106 0.58 25.64 -5.15
CA ARG A 106 0.96 24.47 -6.00
C ARG A 106 0.82 23.14 -5.24
N ILE A 107 0.22 22.14 -5.89
CA ILE A 107 -0.20 20.85 -5.27
C ILE A 107 0.67 19.64 -5.67
N ASP A 108 1.31 19.68 -6.83
CA ASP A 108 1.69 18.45 -7.54
C ASP A 108 2.77 17.60 -6.82
N TRP A 109 3.79 18.23 -6.26
CA TRP A 109 4.85 17.53 -5.51
C TRP A 109 4.42 17.09 -4.11
N PHE A 110 3.41 17.77 -3.55
CA PHE A 110 2.96 17.51 -2.19
C PHE A 110 2.23 16.16 -2.09
N ILE A 111 1.36 15.85 -3.06
CA ILE A 111 0.62 14.57 -3.10
C ILE A 111 1.59 13.37 -3.13
N TRP A 112 2.67 13.52 -3.88
CA TRP A 112 3.73 12.52 -3.94
C TRP A 112 4.44 12.34 -2.60
N GLY A 113 4.87 13.44 -1.98
CA GLY A 113 5.49 13.42 -0.66
C GLY A 113 4.56 12.83 0.41
N GLN A 114 3.28 13.18 0.37
CA GLN A 114 2.25 12.64 1.26
C GLN A 114 2.10 11.13 1.10
N THR A 115 2.05 10.63 -0.13
CA THR A 115 1.92 9.19 -0.40
C THR A 115 3.12 8.42 0.15
N MET A 116 4.34 8.93 -0.04
CA MET A 116 5.56 8.32 0.49
C MET A 116 5.60 8.33 2.02
N ALA A 117 5.26 9.46 2.64
CA ALA A 117 5.20 9.59 4.08
C ALA A 117 4.20 8.58 4.68
N LEU A 118 3.03 8.42 4.07
CA LEU A 118 2.02 7.46 4.52
C LEU A 118 2.46 6.01 4.36
N ALA A 119 3.13 5.67 3.26
CA ALA A 119 3.69 4.34 3.07
C ALA A 119 4.74 3.99 4.17
N ILE A 120 5.59 4.95 4.54
CA ILE A 120 6.58 4.78 5.61
C ILE A 120 5.88 4.61 6.97
N VAL A 121 4.95 5.51 7.32
CA VAL A 121 4.22 5.43 8.59
C VAL A 121 3.49 4.10 8.72
N TRP A 122 2.87 3.63 7.64
CA TRP A 122 2.19 2.35 7.60
C TRP A 122 3.14 1.17 7.88
N GLY A 123 4.26 1.09 7.18
CA GLY A 123 5.24 0.02 7.39
C GLY A 123 5.79 0.01 8.82
N VAL A 124 6.05 1.19 9.39
CA VAL A 124 6.53 1.34 10.77
C VAL A 124 5.46 0.95 11.78
N ALA A 125 4.23 1.45 11.63
CA ALA A 125 3.13 1.20 12.55
C ALA A 125 2.83 -0.30 12.66
N ASN A 126 2.69 -0.99 11.53
CA ASN A 126 2.49 -2.44 11.50
C ASN A 126 3.66 -3.19 12.15
N SER A 127 4.90 -2.79 11.86
CA SER A 127 6.09 -3.42 12.43
C SER A 127 6.13 -3.30 13.96
N VAL A 128 5.74 -2.15 14.50
CA VAL A 128 5.67 -1.90 15.95
C VAL A 128 4.55 -2.72 16.58
N VAL A 129 3.36 -2.71 15.98
CA VAL A 129 2.19 -3.45 16.47
C VAL A 129 2.49 -4.95 16.55
N VAL A 130 3.04 -5.54 15.48
CA VAL A 130 3.38 -6.97 15.44
C VAL A 130 4.47 -7.33 16.45
N ARG A 131 5.46 -6.46 16.69
CA ARG A 131 6.52 -6.72 17.69
C ARG A 131 6.01 -6.68 19.13
N ARG A 132 4.89 -6.00 19.40
CA ARG A 132 4.32 -5.82 20.74
C ARG A 132 3.21 -6.84 21.07
N SER A 133 2.78 -7.63 20.10
CA SER A 133 1.69 -8.62 20.22
C SER A 133 2.20 -10.04 20.36
#